data_AF-A0A931TA21-F1
#
_entry.id   AF-A0A931TA21-F1
#
_cell.length_a   1.000
_cell.length_b   1.000
_cell.length_c   1.000
_cell.angle_alpha   90.00
_cell.angle_beta   90.00
_cell.angle_gamma   90.00
#
_symmetry.space_group_name_H-M   'P 1'
#
loop_
_entity.id
_entity.type
_entity.pdbx_description
1 polymer ?
#
loop_
_entity_poly.entity_id
_entity_poly.type
_entity_poly.pdbx_seq_one_letter_code
_entity_poly.pdbx_strand_id
1 'polypeptide(L)'
;MRRRAAIAVIGLALAGVLLGTGEARAGHESLRALLPGSALEGSRLFAGKGCLGCHSVHGAGGTGGPDLGRGILNRPLLEIAAVTWNHAPGMEHVLHEQRLARPTFEPPEMASLLSFLYYLGSLDPPGDGDRGAALFRDKGCETCHRVGKDGGGRVGPDLARYGRYASPLYLTAAL
;
A
#
# COMPACT_ATOMS: atom_id res chain seq x y z
N MET A 1 -9.43 61.63 -54.22
CA MET A 1 -9.60 61.49 -52.75
C MET A 1 -9.19 60.08 -52.34
N ARG A 2 -8.17 59.97 -51.48
CA ARG A 2 -7.58 58.71 -51.01
C ARG A 2 -8.55 57.99 -50.06
N ARG A 3 -8.89 56.72 -50.34
CA ARG A 3 -9.33 55.78 -49.31
C ARG A 3 -8.41 54.57 -49.31
N ARG A 4 -7.99 54.25 -48.10
CA ARG A 4 -6.98 53.30 -47.68
C ARG A 4 -7.58 51.89 -47.68
N ALA A 5 -6.77 50.88 -48.02
CA ALA A 5 -6.76 49.62 -47.29
C ALA A 5 -5.50 48.83 -47.68
N ALA A 6 -4.50 48.88 -46.81
CA ALA A 6 -3.43 47.90 -46.74
C ALA A 6 -3.91 46.78 -45.82
N ILE A 7 -3.69 45.52 -46.20
CA ILE A 7 -3.44 44.45 -45.22
C ILE A 7 -2.32 43.59 -45.79
N ALA A 8 -1.13 43.79 -45.23
CA ALA A 8 0.04 42.97 -45.44
C ALA A 8 -0.14 41.62 -44.76
N VAL A 9 0.13 40.54 -45.49
CA VAL A 9 0.25 39.20 -44.93
C VAL A 9 1.62 39.10 -44.25
N ILE A 10 1.66 39.29 -42.94
CA ILE A 10 2.84 38.96 -42.12
C ILE A 10 2.69 37.51 -41.70
N GLY A 11 3.28 36.59 -42.47
CA GLY A 11 3.50 35.22 -42.05
C GLY A 11 4.62 35.18 -41.02
N LEU A 12 4.27 35.19 -39.73
CA LEU A 12 5.23 34.99 -38.65
C LEU A 12 5.44 33.48 -38.47
N ALA A 13 6.60 32.99 -38.89
CA ALA A 13 7.07 31.66 -38.60
C ALA A 13 7.33 31.51 -37.09
N LEU A 14 6.35 31.01 -36.33
CA LEU A 14 6.60 30.41 -35.02
C LEU A 14 7.05 28.96 -35.21
N ALA A 15 8.29 28.80 -35.65
CA ALA A 15 9.03 27.55 -35.46
C ALA A 15 9.92 27.72 -34.23
N GLY A 16 9.57 27.03 -33.14
CA GLY A 16 10.48 26.83 -32.01
C GLY A 16 9.92 27.22 -30.66
N VAL A 17 9.04 26.39 -30.10
CA VAL A 17 9.09 25.91 -28.69
C VAL A 17 8.29 24.59 -28.62
N LEU A 18 8.91 23.47 -29.00
CA LEU A 18 8.38 22.12 -28.71
C LEU A 18 9.44 21.20 -28.07
N LEU A 19 10.51 21.76 -27.53
CA LEU A 19 11.57 21.04 -26.83
C LEU A 19 11.54 21.46 -25.36
N GLY A 20 10.89 20.66 -24.51
CA GLY A 20 10.89 20.95 -23.06
C GLY A 20 10.00 20.09 -22.15
N THR A 21 9.43 18.97 -22.59
CA THR A 21 8.64 18.08 -21.70
C THR A 21 9.36 16.78 -21.32
N GLY A 22 10.62 16.61 -21.74
CA GLY A 22 11.40 15.38 -21.48
C GLY A 22 12.01 15.29 -20.08
N GLU A 23 12.41 16.41 -19.49
CA GLU A 23 13.20 16.40 -18.23
C GLU A 23 12.34 16.20 -16.98
N ALA A 24 11.09 16.66 -16.99
CA ALA A 24 10.20 16.53 -15.83
C ALA A 24 9.77 15.08 -15.52
N ARG A 25 9.78 14.18 -16.53
CA ARG A 25 9.44 12.77 -16.33
C ARG A 25 10.58 11.97 -15.70
N ALA A 26 11.83 12.26 -16.06
CA ALA A 26 13.00 11.52 -15.59
C ALA A 26 13.28 11.72 -14.08
N GLY A 27 12.98 12.91 -13.53
CA GLY A 27 13.16 13.22 -12.11
C GLY A 27 12.19 12.48 -11.18
N HIS A 28 10.94 12.26 -11.61
CA HIS A 28 9.95 11.50 -10.83
C HIS A 28 10.29 10.01 -10.75
N GLU A 29 10.93 9.46 -11.78
CA GLU A 29 11.32 8.05 -11.85
C GLU A 29 12.53 7.74 -10.94
N SER A 30 13.50 8.65 -10.91
CA SER A 30 14.67 8.57 -10.03
C SER A 30 14.34 8.82 -8.56
N LEU A 31 13.36 9.69 -8.25
CA LEU A 31 12.88 9.90 -6.88
C LEU A 31 12.05 8.70 -6.35
N ARG A 32 11.29 8.02 -7.21
CA ARG A 32 10.58 6.77 -6.87
C ARG A 32 11.51 5.61 -6.52
N ALA A 33 12.71 5.56 -7.10
CA ALA A 33 13.73 4.59 -6.75
C ALA A 33 14.38 4.85 -5.37
N LEU A 34 14.27 6.09 -4.86
CA LEU A 34 14.86 6.52 -3.58
C LEU A 34 13.85 6.49 -2.41
N LEU A 35 12.55 6.51 -2.70
CA LEU A 35 11.50 6.43 -1.68
C LEU A 35 11.18 4.94 -1.38
N PRO A 36 10.98 4.56 -0.10
CA PRO A 36 10.41 3.25 0.21
C PRO A 36 9.07 3.13 -0.52
N GLY A 37 8.84 2.00 -1.21
CA GLY A 37 7.62 1.80 -2.00
C GLY A 37 6.35 1.89 -1.14
N SER A 38 5.18 1.92 -1.77
CA SER A 38 3.93 2.02 -1.03
C SER A 38 3.64 0.72 -0.28
N ALA A 39 3.58 0.76 1.05
CA ALA A 39 3.24 -0.41 1.86
C ALA A 39 1.80 -0.90 1.58
N LEU A 40 0.88 0.01 1.26
CA LEU A 40 -0.47 -0.36 0.83
C LEU A 40 -0.43 -1.11 -0.50
N GLU A 41 0.39 -0.66 -1.45
CA GLU A 41 0.58 -1.38 -2.72
C GLU A 41 1.27 -2.73 -2.50
N GLY A 42 2.29 -2.78 -1.63
CA GLY A 42 2.94 -4.02 -1.24
C GLY A 42 1.98 -5.05 -0.66
N SER A 43 0.99 -4.61 0.14
CA SER A 43 -0.05 -5.52 0.65
C SER A 43 -0.91 -6.12 -0.47
N ARG A 44 -1.23 -5.33 -1.51
CA ARG A 44 -1.96 -5.81 -2.69
C ARG A 44 -1.13 -6.76 -3.52
N LEU A 45 0.15 -6.46 -3.72
CA LEU A 45 1.09 -7.32 -4.42
C LEU A 45 1.28 -8.65 -3.68
N PHE A 46 1.40 -8.62 -2.36
CA PHE A 46 1.52 -9.82 -1.52
C PHE A 46 0.30 -10.73 -1.67
N ALA A 47 -0.91 -10.18 -1.64
CA ALA A 47 -2.12 -10.95 -1.86
C ALA A 47 -2.27 -11.41 -3.33
N GLY A 48 -2.12 -10.48 -4.27
CA GLY A 48 -2.37 -10.70 -5.70
C GLY A 48 -1.36 -11.60 -6.39
N LYS A 49 -0.10 -11.64 -5.92
CA LYS A 49 0.94 -12.55 -6.42
C LYS A 49 0.99 -13.88 -5.62
N GLY A 50 0.00 -14.13 -4.76
CA GLY A 50 -0.24 -15.44 -4.15
C GLY A 50 0.55 -15.75 -2.87
N CYS A 51 1.25 -14.79 -2.27
CA CYS A 51 2.06 -15.03 -1.07
C CYS A 51 1.21 -15.53 0.11
N LEU A 52 -0.03 -15.05 0.23
CA LEU A 52 -1.02 -15.50 1.22
C LEU A 52 -1.38 -16.98 1.11
N GLY A 53 -1.12 -17.63 -0.03
CA GLY A 53 -1.40 -19.05 -0.23
C GLY A 53 -0.53 -19.95 0.67
N CYS A 54 0.66 -19.48 1.04
CA CYS A 54 1.58 -20.21 1.92
C CYS A 54 1.85 -19.47 3.23
N HIS A 55 1.99 -18.16 3.21
CA HIS A 55 2.30 -17.34 4.38
C HIS A 55 1.04 -16.72 4.96
N SER A 56 0.77 -16.94 6.25
CA SER A 56 -0.30 -16.24 6.94
C SER A 56 0.14 -14.88 7.48
N VAL A 57 -0.84 -14.02 7.76
CA VAL A 57 -0.68 -12.75 8.44
C VAL A 57 -1.69 -12.71 9.59
N HIS A 58 -1.20 -12.80 10.82
CA HIS A 58 -2.02 -12.89 12.04
C HIS A 58 -3.08 -14.00 11.95
N GLY A 59 -2.68 -15.18 11.46
CA GLY A 59 -3.54 -16.35 11.29
C GLY A 59 -4.40 -16.37 10.01
N ALA A 60 -4.41 -15.30 9.20
CA ALA A 60 -5.11 -15.27 7.92
C ALA A 60 -4.17 -15.67 6.76
N GLY A 61 -4.50 -16.73 6.03
CA GLY A 61 -3.70 -17.25 4.91
C GLY A 61 -3.35 -18.72 5.07
N GLY A 62 -2.35 -19.18 4.32
CA GLY A 62 -1.85 -20.55 4.38
C GLY A 62 -0.89 -20.83 5.54
N THR A 63 -0.53 -22.09 5.68
CA THR A 63 0.41 -22.58 6.71
C THR A 63 1.65 -23.26 6.11
N GLY A 64 1.89 -23.05 4.81
CA GLY A 64 3.07 -23.59 4.10
C GLY A 64 4.37 -22.86 4.47
N GLY A 65 4.26 -21.60 4.91
CA GLY A 65 5.33 -20.82 5.51
C GLY A 65 4.91 -20.26 6.88
N PRO A 66 5.83 -19.59 7.59
CA PRO A 66 5.52 -18.97 8.88
C PRO A 66 4.51 -17.83 8.76
N ASP A 67 3.79 -17.58 9.85
CA ASP A 67 2.93 -16.39 10.02
C ASP A 67 3.80 -15.13 10.11
N LEU A 68 3.76 -14.31 9.06
CA LEU A 68 4.57 -13.11 8.93
C LEU A 68 4.09 -11.96 9.82
N GLY A 69 2.88 -12.04 10.36
CA GLY A 69 2.36 -11.07 11.33
C GLY A 69 2.82 -11.33 12.77
N ARG A 70 3.59 -12.38 13.05
CA ARG A 70 3.97 -12.77 14.43
C ARG A 70 5.43 -12.45 14.76
N GLY A 71 5.84 -11.21 14.54
CA GLY A 71 7.12 -10.66 15.04
C GLY A 71 8.40 -11.07 14.29
N ILE A 72 8.33 -12.06 13.38
CA ILE A 72 9.43 -12.46 12.48
C ILE A 72 10.00 -11.29 11.67
N LEU A 73 9.16 -10.31 11.36
CA LEU A 73 9.51 -9.13 10.55
C LEU A 73 9.91 -7.90 11.38
N ASN A 74 10.01 -7.98 12.71
CA ASN A 74 10.45 -6.85 13.56
C ASN A 74 11.97 -6.62 13.43
N ARG A 75 12.40 -6.15 12.26
CA ARG A 75 13.80 -5.98 11.85
C ARG A 75 13.94 -4.78 10.90
N PRO A 76 15.14 -4.17 10.78
CA PRO A 76 15.42 -3.15 9.79
C PRO A 76 15.06 -3.57 8.36
N LEU A 77 14.60 -2.62 7.53
CA LEU A 77 14.17 -2.87 6.15
C LEU A 77 15.22 -3.61 5.30
N LEU A 78 16.50 -3.23 5.41
CA LEU A 78 17.58 -3.88 4.64
C LEU A 78 17.82 -5.33 5.10
N GLU A 79 17.56 -5.63 6.36
CA GLU A 79 17.68 -6.98 6.90
C GLU A 79 16.54 -7.87 6.39
N ILE A 80 15.32 -7.33 6.31
CA ILE A 80 14.17 -7.99 5.65
C ILE A 80 14.49 -8.28 4.18
N ALA A 81 15.08 -7.32 3.46
CA ALA A 81 15.50 -7.51 2.07
C ALA A 81 16.54 -8.64 1.94
N ALA A 82 17.57 -8.64 2.78
CA ALA A 82 18.61 -9.68 2.78
C ALA A 82 18.05 -11.07 3.08
N VAL A 83 17.16 -11.19 4.07
CA VAL A 83 16.51 -12.46 4.40
C VAL A 83 15.63 -12.93 3.26
N THR A 84 14.84 -12.04 2.65
CA THR A 84 13.99 -12.37 1.51
C THR A 84 14.80 -12.84 0.31
N TRP A 85 15.93 -12.18 0.03
CA TRP A 85 16.87 -12.58 -1.02
C TRP A 85 17.41 -13.99 -0.79
N ASN A 86 17.84 -14.28 0.44
CA ASN A 86 18.37 -15.59 0.80
C ASN A 86 17.29 -16.68 0.92
N HIS A 87 16.03 -16.28 1.15
CA HIS A 87 14.89 -17.20 1.21
C HIS A 87 14.37 -17.60 -0.18
N ALA A 88 14.54 -16.73 -1.19
CA ALA A 88 13.98 -16.92 -2.53
C ALA A 88 14.31 -18.27 -3.19
N PRO A 89 15.53 -18.84 -3.11
CA PRO A 89 15.80 -20.17 -3.66
C PRO A 89 15.01 -21.29 -2.98
N GLY A 90 14.76 -21.19 -1.67
CA GLY A 90 13.95 -22.15 -0.94
C GLY A 90 12.48 -22.07 -1.35
N MET A 91 11.94 -20.86 -1.51
CA MET A 91 10.59 -20.68 -2.03
C MET A 91 10.46 -21.22 -3.46
N GLU A 92 11.47 -21.00 -4.31
CA GLU A 92 11.49 -21.51 -5.69
C GLU A 92 11.33 -23.03 -5.72
N HIS A 93 12.06 -23.74 -4.85
CA HIS A 93 11.98 -25.18 -4.74
C HIS A 93 10.55 -25.65 -4.36
N VAL A 94 9.96 -25.03 -3.33
CA VAL A 94 8.59 -25.36 -2.89
C VAL A 94 7.55 -25.05 -3.97
N LEU A 95 7.68 -23.91 -4.66
CA LEU A 95 6.80 -23.55 -5.77
C LEU A 95 6.88 -24.58 -6.90
N HIS A 96 8.10 -25.00 -7.26
CA HIS A 96 8.32 -26.04 -8.26
C HIS A 96 7.68 -27.38 -7.87
N GLU A 97 7.86 -27.82 -6.62
CA GLU A 97 7.22 -29.06 -6.10
C GLU A 97 5.69 -28.99 -6.15
N GLN A 98 5.13 -27.82 -5.84
CA GLN A 98 3.70 -27.57 -5.89
C GLN A 98 3.18 -27.25 -7.30
N ARG A 99 4.06 -27.25 -8.32
CA ARG A 99 3.76 -26.90 -9.72
C ARG A 99 3.13 -25.51 -9.86
N LEU A 100 3.55 -24.59 -8.99
CA LEU A 100 3.17 -23.19 -9.01
C LEU A 100 4.22 -22.39 -9.78
N ALA A 101 3.76 -21.40 -10.54
CA ALA A 101 4.65 -20.46 -11.21
C ALA A 101 5.29 -19.51 -10.19
N ARG A 102 6.59 -19.25 -10.34
CA ARG A 102 7.28 -18.23 -9.55
C ARG A 102 6.71 -16.84 -9.85
N PRO A 103 6.33 -16.05 -8.83
CA PRO A 103 5.92 -14.68 -9.05
C PRO A 103 7.12 -13.82 -9.49
N THR A 104 6.92 -13.01 -10.53
CA THR A 104 7.88 -11.99 -10.96
C THR A 104 7.54 -10.63 -10.36
N PHE A 105 8.55 -9.78 -10.20
CA PHE A 105 8.38 -8.43 -9.64
C PHE A 105 9.19 -7.43 -10.45
N GLU A 106 8.54 -6.33 -10.82
CA GLU A 106 9.24 -5.14 -11.30
C GLU A 106 9.93 -4.42 -10.11
N PRO A 107 11.00 -3.62 -10.35
CA PRO A 107 11.71 -2.95 -9.27
C PRO A 107 10.82 -2.13 -8.32
N PRO A 108 9.83 -1.33 -8.80
CA PRO A 108 8.92 -0.61 -7.91
C PRO A 108 7.95 -1.52 -7.12
N GLU A 109 7.60 -2.67 -7.69
CA GLU A 109 6.76 -3.67 -7.00
C GLU A 109 7.53 -4.30 -5.85
N MET A 110 8.80 -4.66 -6.06
CA MET A 110 9.66 -5.20 -5.01
C MET A 110 9.87 -4.19 -3.88
N ALA A 111 10.11 -2.91 -4.21
CA ALA A 111 10.22 -1.85 -3.21
C ALA A 111 8.94 -1.71 -2.37
N SER A 112 7.77 -1.82 -3.01
CA SER A 112 6.46 -1.77 -2.33
C SER A 112 6.23 -2.99 -1.45
N LEU A 113 6.58 -4.20 -1.93
CA LEU A 113 6.52 -5.43 -1.15
C LEU A 113 7.40 -5.35 0.11
N LEU A 114 8.65 -4.91 -0.01
CA LEU A 114 9.56 -4.76 1.13
C LEU A 114 9.06 -3.72 2.14
N SER A 115 8.48 -2.61 1.65
CA SER A 115 7.83 -1.61 2.50
C SER A 115 6.66 -2.21 3.28
N PHE A 116 5.81 -3.01 2.62
CA PHE A 116 4.73 -3.72 3.30
C PHE A 116 5.25 -4.66 4.40
N LEU A 117 6.27 -5.49 4.11
CA LEU A 117 6.84 -6.42 5.09
C LEU A 117 7.46 -5.68 6.28
N TYR A 118 8.12 -4.55 6.05
CA TYR A 118 8.66 -3.71 7.11
C TYR A 118 7.57 -3.12 8.01
N TYR A 119 6.53 -2.54 7.41
CA TYR A 119 5.39 -2.04 8.18
C TYR A 119 4.68 -3.17 8.92
N LEU A 120 4.49 -4.33 8.30
CA LEU A 120 3.85 -5.50 8.91
C LEU A 120 4.56 -5.93 10.20
N GLY A 121 5.89 -5.88 10.24
CA GLY A 121 6.66 -6.14 11.46
C GLY A 121 6.49 -5.10 12.57
N SER A 122 5.98 -3.91 12.23
CA SER A 122 5.70 -2.80 13.14
C SER A 122 4.22 -2.68 13.51
N LEU A 123 3.34 -3.51 12.93
CA LEU A 123 1.92 -3.53 13.27
C LEU A 123 1.71 -4.35 14.54
N ASP A 124 1.00 -3.77 15.50
CA ASP A 124 0.46 -4.54 16.61
C ASP A 124 -0.48 -5.64 16.09
N PRO A 125 -0.56 -6.79 16.78
CA PRO A 125 -1.58 -7.79 16.48
C PRO A 125 -2.99 -7.17 16.43
N PRO A 126 -3.90 -7.71 15.60
CA PRO A 126 -5.28 -7.27 15.59
C PRO A 126 -5.87 -7.26 17.00
N GLY A 127 -6.61 -6.19 17.32
CA GLY A 127 -7.32 -6.09 18.60
C GLY A 127 -8.41 -7.15 18.75
N ASP A 128 -8.74 -7.49 19.99
CA ASP A 128 -9.86 -8.36 20.34
C ASP A 128 -11.18 -7.57 20.22
N GLY A 129 -12.04 -7.98 19.28
CA GLY A 129 -13.32 -7.33 19.00
C GLY A 129 -14.32 -7.41 20.16
N ASP A 130 -14.34 -8.51 20.91
CA ASP A 130 -15.25 -8.70 22.05
C ASP A 130 -14.80 -7.83 23.22
N ARG A 131 -13.48 -7.80 23.48
CA ARG A 131 -12.90 -6.88 24.45
C ARG A 131 -13.13 -5.42 24.04
N GLY A 132 -13.00 -5.12 22.75
CA GLY A 132 -13.31 -3.81 22.18
C GLY A 132 -14.77 -3.41 22.40
N ALA A 133 -15.72 -4.33 22.18
CA ALA A 133 -17.14 -4.11 22.44
C ALA A 133 -17.43 -3.88 23.93
N ALA A 134 -16.78 -4.63 24.82
CA ALA A 134 -16.90 -4.40 26.27
C ALA A 134 -16.39 -3.00 26.66
N LEU A 135 -15.19 -2.62 26.19
CA LEU A 135 -14.64 -1.28 26.43
C LEU A 135 -15.53 -0.17 25.87
N PHE A 136 -16.14 -0.37 24.70
CA PHE A 136 -17.05 0.60 24.08
C PHE A 136 -18.27 0.90 24.96
N ARG A 137 -18.80 -0.11 25.65
CA ARG A 137 -19.88 0.03 26.63
C ARG A 137 -19.38 0.62 27.94
N ASP A 138 -18.32 0.04 28.51
CA ASP A 138 -17.79 0.42 29.83
C ASP A 138 -17.27 1.86 29.86
N LYS A 139 -16.74 2.35 28.74
CA LYS A 139 -16.28 3.74 28.59
C LYS A 139 -17.41 4.70 28.19
N GLY A 140 -18.63 4.20 28.03
CA GLY A 140 -19.82 5.00 27.68
C GLY A 140 -19.81 5.53 26.25
N CYS A 141 -18.96 5.01 25.36
CA CYS A 141 -18.85 5.46 23.97
C CYS A 141 -20.18 5.29 23.22
N GLU A 142 -20.92 4.22 23.54
CA GLU A 142 -22.23 3.93 22.94
C GLU A 142 -23.32 4.96 23.30
N THR A 143 -23.10 5.80 24.31
CA THR A 143 -24.03 6.88 24.67
C THR A 143 -24.14 7.90 23.54
N CYS A 144 -23.02 8.17 22.87
CA CYS A 144 -22.94 9.15 21.78
C CYS A 144 -22.86 8.48 20.41
N HIS A 145 -22.05 7.42 20.29
CA HIS A 145 -21.76 6.77 19.02
C HIS A 145 -22.56 5.48 18.85
N ARG A 146 -22.72 5.07 17.59
CA ARG A 146 -23.20 3.74 17.19
C ARG A 146 -22.14 3.04 16.36
N VAL A 147 -22.22 1.72 16.26
CA VAL A 147 -21.41 0.91 15.34
C VAL A 147 -22.36 0.10 14.46
N GLY A 148 -22.69 0.64 13.29
CA GLY A 148 -23.53 -0.05 12.31
C GLY A 148 -25.02 0.01 12.66
N LYS A 149 -25.72 -1.11 12.44
CA LYS A 149 -27.18 -1.20 12.66
C LYS A 149 -27.57 -1.49 14.11
N ASP A 150 -26.60 -1.92 14.92
CA ASP A 150 -26.82 -2.21 16.33
C ASP A 150 -26.88 -0.90 17.13
N GLY A 151 -27.52 -0.98 18.31
CA GLY A 151 -27.87 0.18 19.15
C GLY A 151 -26.72 1.15 19.46
N GLY A 152 -27.10 2.29 20.03
CA GLY A 152 -26.18 3.37 20.39
C GLY A 152 -26.70 4.75 20.04
N GLY A 153 -25.98 5.76 20.51
CA GLY A 153 -26.30 7.17 20.35
C GLY A 153 -26.36 7.61 18.88
N ARG A 154 -27.05 8.73 18.66
CA ARG A 154 -27.05 9.48 17.38
C ARG A 154 -26.38 10.84 17.51
N VAL A 155 -25.75 11.11 18.67
CA VAL A 155 -25.10 12.38 18.96
C VAL A 155 -23.76 12.46 18.21
N GLY A 156 -22.98 11.39 18.28
CA GLY A 156 -21.74 11.22 17.53
C GLY A 156 -21.95 10.47 16.20
N PRO A 157 -20.98 10.54 15.28
CA PRO A 157 -21.03 9.79 14.03
C PRO A 157 -21.05 8.28 14.26
N ASP A 158 -21.68 7.56 13.33
CA ASP A 158 -21.55 6.10 13.24
C ASP A 158 -20.09 5.73 12.96
N LEU A 159 -19.52 4.90 13.83
CA LEU A 159 -18.13 4.50 13.76
C LEU A 159 -17.89 3.30 12.82
N ALA A 160 -18.94 2.60 12.35
CA ALA A 160 -18.78 1.45 11.45
C ALA A 160 -18.04 1.81 10.15
N ARG A 161 -18.25 3.03 9.64
CA ARG A 161 -17.53 3.52 8.44
C ARG A 161 -16.01 3.64 8.63
N TYR A 162 -15.53 3.71 9.87
CA TYR A 162 -14.10 3.83 10.19
C TYR A 162 -13.43 2.48 10.36
N GLY A 163 -14.18 1.37 10.35
CA GLY A 163 -13.60 0.02 10.37
C GLY A 163 -12.60 -0.23 9.24
N ARG A 164 -12.74 0.47 8.11
CA ARG A 164 -11.77 0.44 6.99
C ARG A 164 -10.37 0.96 7.34
N TYR A 165 -10.25 1.72 8.43
CA TYR A 165 -8.99 2.26 8.96
C TYR A 165 -8.52 1.49 10.21
N ALA A 166 -9.15 0.36 10.54
CA ALA A 166 -8.76 -0.45 11.70
C ALA A 166 -7.36 -1.07 11.56
N SER A 167 -6.90 -1.26 10.32
CA SER A 167 -5.50 -1.62 10.06
C SER A 167 -4.65 -0.35 10.04
N PRO A 168 -3.57 -0.28 10.85
CA PRO A 168 -2.72 0.90 10.88
C PRO A 168 -2.10 1.24 9.52
N LEU A 169 -2.01 0.27 8.60
CA LEU A 169 -1.58 0.49 7.23
C LEU A 169 -2.45 1.51 6.47
N TYR A 170 -3.77 1.49 6.70
CA TYR A 170 -4.69 2.45 6.07
C TYR A 170 -4.69 3.80 6.79
N LEU A 171 -4.28 3.86 8.06
CA LEU A 171 -4.07 5.12 8.79
C LEU A 171 -2.79 5.81 8.30
N THR A 172 -1.68 5.07 8.19
CA THR A 172 -0.40 5.63 7.75
C THR A 172 -0.44 6.04 6.28
N ALA A 173 -1.19 5.34 5.43
CA ALA A 173 -1.32 5.67 4.01
C ALA A 173 -2.29 6.83 3.72
N ALA A 174 -3.04 7.30 4.73
CA ALA A 174 -4.02 8.39 4.59
C ALA A 174 -3.51 9.75 5.10
N LEU A 175 -2.30 9.79 5.66
CA LEU A 175 -1.57 11.00 6.07
C LEU A 175 -0.64 11.46 4.95
#